data_AF-A0A1J3IQD1-F1
#
_entry.id   AF-A0A1J3IQD1-F1
#
_cell.length_a   1.000
_cell.length_b   1.000
_cell.length_c   1.000
_cell.angle_alpha   90.00
_cell.angle_beta   90.00
_cell.angle_gamma   90.00
#
_symmetry.space_group_name_H-M   'P 1'
#
loop_
_entity.id
_entity.type
_entity.pdbx_description
1 polymer ?
#
loop_
_entity_poly.entity_id
_entity_poly.type
_entity_poly.pdbx_seq_one_letter_code
_entity_poly.pdbx_strand_id
1 'polypeptide(L)' 'MMNTKKTSVLWDINGCPVPDGFDPCLVGRRIESALKNSGCCGSGPLTITAIGDLRQTGDEVLRDLSSVGT' A
#
# COMPACT_ATOMS: atom_id res chain seq x y z
N MET A 1 -17.82 -5.03 -21.50
CA MET A 1 -17.06 -3.77 -21.39
C MET A 1 -16.27 -3.80 -20.10
N MET A 2 -14.94 -3.82 -20.17
CA MET A 2 -14.06 -3.89 -18.99
C MET A 2 -14.07 -2.49 -18.35
N ASN A 3 -14.52 -2.36 -17.10
CA ASN A 3 -14.53 -1.06 -16.43
C ASN A 3 -13.12 -0.75 -15.92
N THR A 4 -12.37 0.07 -16.66
CA THR A 4 -11.02 0.51 -16.31
C THR A 4 -11.09 1.64 -15.29
N LYS A 5 -11.14 1.28 -14.01
CA LYS A 5 -11.10 2.23 -12.89
C LYS A 5 -9.67 2.39 -12.38
N LYS A 6 -9.13 3.60 -12.49
CA LYS A 6 -7.89 3.99 -11.81
C LYS A 6 -8.17 4.13 -10.32
N THR A 7 -7.34 3.53 -9.48
CA THR A 7 -7.50 3.53 -8.02
C THR A 7 -6.24 4.08 -7.36
N SER A 8 -6.43 4.93 -6.35
CA SER A 8 -5.34 5.49 -5.56
C SER A 8 -5.62 5.27 -4.08
N VAL A 9 -4.62 4.76 -3.36
CA VAL A 9 -4.64 4.57 -1.91
C VAL A 9 -3.66 5.56 -1.30
N LEU A 10 -4.16 6.39 -0.39
CA LEU A 10 -3.36 7.28 0.43
C LEU A 10 -3.33 6.68 1.83
N TRP A 11 -2.17 6.21 2.24
CA TRP A 11 -1.97 5.51 3.50
C TRP A 11 -1.21 6.41 4.47
N ASP A 12 -1.86 6.85 5.54
CA ASP A 12 -1.20 7.49 6.67
C ASP A 12 -0.44 6.45 7.49
N ILE A 13 0.88 6.39 7.30
CA ILE A 13 1.73 5.38 7.94
C ILE A 13 2.00 5.70 9.42
N ASN A 14 1.84 6.95 9.86
CA ASN A 14 1.99 7.28 11.28
C ASN A 14 0.73 6.94 12.07
N GLY A 15 -0.45 7.23 11.50
CA GLY A 15 -1.74 6.89 12.11
C GLY A 15 -2.11 5.41 11.99
N CYS A 16 -1.60 4.71 10.97
CA CYS A 16 -1.82 3.29 10.74
C CYS A 16 -0.50 2.57 10.38
N PRO A 17 0.42 2.39 11.34
CA PRO A 17 1.72 1.79 11.07
C PRO A 17 1.61 0.30 10.73
N VAL A 18 2.67 -0.25 10.13
CA VAL A 18 2.83 -1.70 10.01
C VAL A 18 2.99 -2.29 11.41
N PRO A 19 2.21 -3.31 11.80
CA PRO A 19 2.37 -3.94 13.12
C PRO A 19 3.73 -4.65 13.23
N ASP A 20 4.27 -4.69 14.45
CA ASP A 20 5.53 -5.38 14.73
C ASP A 20 5.47 -6.87 14.36
N GLY A 21 6.55 -7.39 13.77
CA GLY A 21 6.66 -8.78 13.34
C GLY A 21 5.93 -9.11 12.03
N PHE A 22 5.34 -8.12 11.35
CA PHE A 22 4.79 -8.28 10.01
C PHE A 22 5.77 -7.78 8.95
N ASP A 23 5.83 -8.48 7.82
CA ASP A 23 6.62 -8.09 6.66
C ASP A 23 6.02 -6.86 5.97
N PRO A 24 6.71 -5.70 5.98
CA PRO A 24 6.25 -4.47 5.31
C PRO A 24 6.06 -4.66 3.81
N CYS A 25 6.80 -5.57 3.17
CA CYS A 25 6.71 -5.85 1.75
C CYS A 25 5.33 -6.41 1.34
N LEU A 26 4.61 -7.01 2.28
CA LEU A 26 3.30 -7.60 2.02
C LEU A 26 2.16 -6.59 2.07
N VAL A 27 2.34 -5.42 2.69
CA VAL A 27 1.28 -4.44 2.91
C VAL A 27 0.63 -4.03 1.58
N GLY A 28 1.43 -3.69 0.56
CA GLY A 28 0.93 -3.32 -0.76
C GLY A 28 0.09 -4.43 -1.41
N ARG A 29 0.58 -5.67 -1.39
CA ARG A 29 -0.12 -6.85 -1.94
C ARG A 29 -1.43 -7.14 -1.22
N ARG A 30 -1.47 -6.94 0.10
CA ARG A 30 -2.67 -7.14 0.92
C ARG A 30 -3.73 -6.08 0.61
N ILE A 31 -3.33 -4.82 0.52
CA ILE A 31 -4.20 -3.71 0.10
C ILE A 31 -4.77 -3.97 -1.29
N GLU A 32 -3.93 -4.33 -2.27
CA GLU A 32 -4.38 -4.66 -3.62
C GLU A 32 -5.40 -5.80 -3.63
N SER A 33 -5.11 -6.89 -2.90
CA SER A 33 -6.00 -8.05 -2.82
C SER A 33 -7.35 -7.69 -2.20
N ALA A 34 -7.37 -6.88 -1.14
CA ALA A 34 -8.60 -6.40 -0.52
C ALA A 34 -9.43 -5.50 -1.46
N LEU A 35 -8.77 -4.63 -2.23
CA LEU A 35 -9.42 -3.75 -3.20
C LEU A 35 -9.99 -4.50 -4.41
N LYS A 36 -9.33 -5.58 -4.86
CA LYS A 36 -9.87 -6.48 -5.88
C LYS A 36 -11.08 -7.25 -5.37
N ASN A 37 -11.01 -7.79 -4.15
CA ASN A 37 -12.10 -8.56 -3.56
C ASN A 37 -13.34 -7.73 -3.24
N SER A 38 -13.17 -6.44 -2.94
CA SER A 38 -14.31 -5.51 -2.70
C SER A 38 -15.00 -5.04 -3.99
N GLY A 39 -14.46 -5.35 -5.17
CA GLY A 39 -14.98 -4.86 -6.46
C GLY A 39 -14.72 -3.37 -6.69
N CYS A 40 -13.99 -2.71 -5.79
CA CYS A 40 -13.63 -1.30 -5.89
C CYS A 40 -12.58 -1.05 -6.97
N CYS A 41 -11.62 -1.97 -7.13
CA CYS A 41 -10.58 -1.87 -8.13
C CYS A 41 -11.01 -2.55 -9.43
N GLY A 42 -11.12 -1.78 -10.52
CA GLY A 42 -11.24 -2.36 -11.87
C GLY A 42 -9.89 -2.91 -12.35
N SER A 43 -9.80 -3.32 -13.62
CA SER A 43 -8.53 -3.73 -14.25
C SER A 43 -7.55 -2.57 -14.51
N GLY A 44 -7.81 -1.39 -13.92
CA GLY A 44 -6.99 -0.21 -14.07
C GLY A 44 -5.80 -0.18 -13.10
N PRO A 45 -4.85 0.74 -13.30
CA PRO A 45 -3.69 0.87 -12.45
C PRO A 45 -4.09 1.23 -11.01
N LEU A 46 -3.45 0.56 -10.05
CA LEU A 46 -3.50 0.84 -8.61
C LEU A 46 -2.21 1.54 -8.20
N THR A 47 -2.32 2.69 -7.56
CA THR A 47 -1.19 3.40 -6.95
C THR A 47 -1.40 3.46 -5.44
N ILE A 48 -0.40 3.02 -4.68
CA ILE A 48 -0.40 3.10 -3.22
C ILE A 48 0.67 4.10 -2.82
N THR A 49 0.31 5.09 -2.02
CA THR A 49 1.21 6.13 -1.53
C THR A 49 1.14 6.16 -0.01
N ALA A 50 2.24 5.78 0.63
CA ALA A 50 2.42 5.99 2.07
C ALA A 50 2.82 7.44 2.33
N ILE A 51 2.18 8.08 3.29
CA ILE A 51 2.39 9.48 3.68
C ILE A 51 2.61 9.50 5.18
N GLY A 52 3.70 10.14 5.61
CA GLY A 52 3.99 10.32 7.03
C GLY A 52 5.40 10.85 7.29
N ASP A 53 5.66 11.20 8.55
CA ASP A 53 6.99 11.47 9.07
C ASP A 53 7.80 10.18 9.10
N LEU A 54 8.70 10.06 8.12
CA LEU A 54 9.59 8.92 7.94
C LEU A 54 10.50 8.71 9.16
N ARG A 55 10.80 9.76 9.95
CA ARG A 55 11.65 9.64 11.14
C ARG A 55 10.97 8.87 12.28
N GLN A 56 9.65 8.76 12.22
CA GLN A 56 8.84 8.01 13.19
C GLN A 56 8.57 6.57 12.70
N THR A 57 8.99 6.24 11.48
CA THR A 57 8.89 4.90 10.90
C THR A 57 10.29 4.30 10.87
N GLY A 58 10.47 3.03 11.28
CA GLY A 58 11.80 2.42 11.28
C GLY A 58 12.43 2.40 9.88
N ASP A 59 13.74 2.70 9.77
CA ASP A 59 14.46 2.78 8.50
C ASP A 59 14.38 1.48 7.67
N GLU A 60 14.33 0.33 8.34
CA GLU A 60 14.16 -0.99 7.70
C GLU A 60 12.79 -1.10 7.01
N VAL A 61 11.72 -0.71 7.70
CA VAL A 61 10.35 -0.70 7.16
C VAL A 61 10.25 0.20 5.93
N LEU A 62 10.91 1.36 5.96
CA LEU A 62 10.91 2.29 4.82
C LEU A 62 11.68 1.76 3.61
N ARG A 63 12.82 1.09 3.84
CA ARG A 63 13.57 0.44 2.76
C ARG A 63 12.74 -0.66 2.11
N ASP A 64 12.13 -1.50 2.93
CA ASP A 64 11.28 -2.59 2.47
C ASP A 64 10.10 -2.06 1.64
N LEU A 65 9.41 -1.03 2.12
CA LEU A 65 8.33 -0.37 1.37
C LEU A 65 8.80 0.28 0.06
N SER A 66 10.00 0.88 0.04
CA SER A 66 10.55 1.50 -1.16
C SER A 66 10.91 0.49 -2.26
N SER A 67 11.19 -0.76 -1.89
CA SER A 67 11.60 -1.84 -2.80
C SER A 67 10.44 -2.49 -3.57
N VAL A 68 9.19 -2.26 -3.14
CA VAL A 68 7.98 -2.88 -3.72
C VAL A 68 7.45 -2.12 -4.95
N GLY A 69 8.08 -1.00 -5.32
CA GLY A 69 7.70 -0.19 -6.49
C GLY A 69 8.35 -0.64 -7.80
N THR A 70 7.94 -1.77 -8.38
CA THR A 70 8.22 -2.12 -9.79
C THR A 70 7.06 -2.84 -10.43
#